data_AF-A0A7Z7FJI5-F1
#
_entry.id   AF-A0A7Z7FJI5-F1
#
_cell.length_a   1.000
_cell.length_b   1.000
_cell.length_c   1.000
_cell.angle_alpha   90.00
_cell.angle_beta   90.00
_cell.angle_gamma   90.00
#
_symmetry.space_group_name_H-M   'P 1'
#
loop_
_entity.id
_entity.type
_entity.pdbx_description
1 polymer ?
#
loop_
_entity_poly.entity_id
_entity_poly.type
_entity_poly.pdbx_seq_one_letter_code
_entity_poly.pdbx_strand_id
1 'polypeptide(L)'
;MLERLPGLERQSFTDGSPFADDTTLEWIARHATVRDVEKGEMVAPISVGSADNDWAETESQAYDLATTQGIEAALSWLQRLPTHGGEHGEREHFLRQFVMARVAERAQRPDTALHLLASLDEFTRRFQLATWEPSLAFEVKLQLLNLLKIRVNRKDADKTTLAARIDALTAELTAIDPARAVALA
;
A
#
# COMPACT_ATOMS: atom_id res chain seq x y z
N MET A 1 9.90 -24.09 -2.68
CA MET A 1 8.92 -25.19 -2.88
C MET A 1 9.48 -26.27 -3.79
N LEU A 2 10.09 -25.93 -4.95
CA LEU A 2 10.83 -26.88 -5.79
C LEU A 2 11.98 -27.59 -5.06
N GLU A 3 12.69 -26.91 -4.15
CA GLU A 3 13.72 -27.54 -3.29
C GLU A 3 13.16 -28.60 -2.32
N ARG A 4 11.88 -28.49 -1.94
CA ARG A 4 11.23 -29.44 -1.03
C ARG A 4 10.67 -30.66 -1.76
N LEU A 5 10.50 -30.57 -3.08
CA LEU A 5 9.88 -31.59 -3.94
C LEU A 5 10.61 -31.61 -5.30
N PRO A 6 11.84 -32.14 -5.35
CA PRO A 6 12.60 -32.23 -6.60
C PRO A 6 11.86 -33.11 -7.62
N GLY A 7 11.74 -32.64 -8.86
CA GLY A 7 11.09 -33.39 -9.95
C GLY A 7 9.58 -33.18 -10.07
N LEU A 8 9.00 -32.24 -9.34
CA LEU A 8 7.60 -31.82 -9.50
C LEU A 8 7.33 -31.28 -10.91
N GLU A 9 8.31 -30.55 -11.47
CA GLU A 9 8.28 -29.99 -12.81
C GLU A 9 8.25 -31.04 -13.93
N ARG A 10 8.47 -32.32 -13.59
CA ARG A 10 8.43 -33.46 -14.51
C ARG A 10 7.21 -34.36 -14.32
N GLN A 11 6.31 -34.01 -13.41
CA GLN A 11 5.07 -34.78 -13.20
C GLN A 11 4.09 -34.56 -14.36
N SER A 12 3.16 -35.49 -14.52
CA SER A 12 2.05 -35.38 -15.46
C SER A 12 0.76 -35.78 -14.79
N PHE A 13 -0.36 -35.21 -15.24
CA PHE A 13 -1.68 -35.59 -14.80
C PHE A 13 -2.08 -36.95 -15.39
N THR A 14 -3.14 -37.55 -14.87
CA THR A 14 -3.62 -38.88 -15.28
C THR A 14 -4.06 -38.94 -16.75
N ASP A 15 -4.33 -37.78 -17.36
CA ASP A 15 -4.65 -37.62 -18.79
C ASP A 15 -3.40 -37.44 -19.67
N GLY A 16 -2.19 -37.47 -19.10
CA GLY A 16 -0.93 -37.33 -19.81
C GLY A 16 -0.50 -35.89 -20.05
N SER A 17 -1.28 -34.89 -19.62
CA SER A 17 -0.87 -33.49 -19.71
C SER A 17 0.29 -33.21 -18.73
N PRO A 18 1.33 -32.48 -19.16
CA PRO A 18 2.46 -32.17 -18.29
C PRO A 18 2.03 -31.21 -17.17
N PHE A 19 2.64 -31.35 -15.99
CA PHE A 19 2.35 -30.48 -14.84
C PHE A 19 2.66 -29.00 -15.12
N ALA A 20 3.66 -28.73 -15.95
CA ALA A 20 4.00 -27.41 -16.44
C ALA A 20 4.25 -27.47 -17.96
N ASP A 21 3.74 -26.49 -18.70
CA ASP A 21 4.04 -26.34 -20.12
C ASP A 21 5.45 -25.76 -20.33
N ASP A 22 5.93 -25.78 -21.58
CA ASP A 22 7.29 -25.33 -21.90
C ASP A 22 7.54 -23.86 -21.51
N THR A 23 6.52 -23.01 -21.61
CA THR A 23 6.60 -21.59 -21.22
C THR A 23 6.74 -21.44 -19.70
N THR A 24 5.97 -22.23 -18.94
CA THR A 24 6.03 -22.25 -17.48
C THR A 24 7.34 -22.86 -16.99
N LEU A 25 7.83 -23.91 -17.64
CA LEU A 25 9.13 -24.52 -17.34
C LEU A 25 10.28 -23.53 -17.56
N GLU A 26 10.24 -22.76 -18.65
CA GLU A 26 11.25 -21.74 -18.94
C GLU A 26 11.19 -20.58 -17.92
N TRP A 27 9.98 -20.20 -17.48
CA TRP A 27 9.80 -19.24 -16.40
C TRP A 27 10.37 -19.75 -15.07
N ILE A 28 10.09 -21.01 -14.71
CA ILE A 28 10.61 -21.68 -13.50
C ILE A 28 12.14 -21.73 -13.53
N ALA A 29 12.74 -22.15 -14.65
CA ALA A 29 14.19 -22.23 -14.79
C ALA A 29 14.89 -20.88 -14.66
N ARG A 30 14.24 -19.79 -15.07
CA ARG A 30 14.79 -18.42 -14.98
C ARG A 30 14.58 -17.76 -13.63
N HIS A 31 13.47 -18.02 -12.94
CA HIS A 31 13.04 -17.20 -11.80
C HIS A 31 12.87 -17.98 -10.49
N ALA A 32 12.81 -19.31 -10.53
CA ALA A 32 12.50 -20.12 -9.35
C ALA A 32 13.73 -20.77 -8.69
N THR A 33 14.93 -20.60 -9.26
CA THR A 33 16.16 -21.07 -8.63
C THR A 33 16.82 -19.98 -7.79
N VAL A 34 17.17 -20.37 -6.57
CA VAL A 34 17.87 -19.63 -5.50
C VAL A 34 16.98 -18.94 -4.46
N ARG A 35 16.71 -19.68 -3.36
CA ARG A 35 16.88 -19.17 -2.00
C ARG A 35 17.42 -20.31 -1.13
N ASP A 36 18.72 -20.28 -0.89
CA ASP A 36 19.45 -21.20 -0.04
C ASP A 36 18.91 -21.12 1.40
N VAL A 37 18.08 -22.10 1.81
CA VAL A 37 17.42 -22.13 3.14
C VAL A 37 18.35 -22.63 4.25
N GLU A 38 19.57 -23.09 3.94
CA GLU A 38 20.46 -23.69 4.94
C GLU A 38 21.15 -22.69 5.88
N LYS A 39 21.06 -21.38 5.66
CA LYS A 39 21.78 -20.37 6.47
C LYS A 39 21.02 -19.71 7.62
N GLY A 40 19.81 -20.17 7.96
CA GLY A 40 19.11 -19.70 9.16
C GLY A 40 18.78 -18.20 9.18
N GLU A 41 18.72 -17.54 8.02
CA GLU A 41 18.13 -16.21 7.94
C GLU A 41 16.62 -16.35 8.11
N MET A 42 16.07 -15.67 9.11
CA MET A 42 14.63 -15.48 9.25
C MET A 42 14.12 -14.94 7.92
N VAL A 43 13.23 -15.71 7.30
CA VAL A 43 12.56 -15.34 6.06
C VAL A 43 11.80 -14.04 6.32
N ALA A 44 12.35 -12.91 5.88
CA ALA A 44 11.51 -11.77 5.58
C ALA A 44 10.53 -12.26 4.50
N PRO A 45 9.21 -12.14 4.73
CA PRO A 45 8.24 -12.53 3.71
C PRO A 45 8.65 -11.84 2.41
N ILE A 46 8.68 -12.61 1.32
CA ILE A 46 8.83 -12.07 -0.02
C ILE A 46 7.65 -11.11 -0.16
N SER A 47 7.92 -9.82 -0.02
CA SER A 47 6.92 -8.80 -0.28
C SER A 47 6.45 -9.07 -1.70
N VAL A 48 5.13 -9.15 -1.90
CA VAL A 48 4.50 -9.27 -3.21
C VAL A 48 4.68 -7.91 -3.90
N GLY A 49 5.94 -7.56 -4.16
CA GLY A 49 6.42 -6.19 -4.36
C GLY A 49 6.44 -5.78 -5.82
N SER A 50 5.82 -6.54 -6.73
CA SER A 50 5.62 -6.06 -8.10
C SER A 50 4.66 -4.87 -8.08
N ALA A 51 3.49 -5.03 -7.46
CA ALA A 51 2.48 -3.96 -7.42
C ALA A 51 2.86 -2.79 -6.49
N ASP A 52 3.58 -3.04 -5.38
CA ASP A 52 4.03 -1.97 -4.48
C ASP A 52 5.17 -1.13 -5.07
N ASN A 53 6.08 -1.74 -5.85
CA ASN A 53 7.10 -0.98 -6.61
C ASN A 53 6.44 -0.09 -7.67
N ASP A 54 5.38 -0.58 -8.33
CA ASP A 54 4.66 0.17 -9.35
C ASP A 54 4.06 1.48 -8.79
N TRP A 55 3.53 1.45 -7.57
CA TRP A 55 2.94 2.65 -6.95
C TRP A 55 3.98 3.66 -6.44
N ALA A 56 5.15 3.21 -5.99
CA ALA A 56 6.23 4.11 -5.59
C ALA A 56 6.78 4.90 -6.79
N GLU A 57 6.96 4.25 -7.94
CA GLU A 57 7.36 4.92 -9.18
C GLU A 57 6.25 5.88 -9.66
N THR A 58 5.00 5.41 -9.65
CA THR A 58 3.83 6.23 -10.00
C THR A 58 3.73 7.50 -9.13
N GLU A 59 3.98 7.38 -7.83
CA GLU A 59 4.01 8.53 -6.92
C GLU A 59 5.12 9.52 -7.31
N SER A 60 6.33 9.03 -7.62
CA SER A 60 7.43 9.88 -8.10
C SER A 60 7.04 10.65 -9.37
N GLN A 61 6.47 9.96 -10.36
CA GLN A 61 6.02 10.58 -11.60
C GLN A 61 4.91 11.62 -11.36
N ALA A 62 3.97 11.33 -10.46
CA ALA A 62 2.91 12.28 -10.10
C ALA A 62 3.48 13.54 -9.43
N TYR A 63 4.54 13.41 -8.63
CA TYR A 63 5.21 14.58 -8.06
C TYR A 63 5.91 15.42 -9.13
N ASP A 64 6.65 14.79 -10.05
CA ASP A 64 7.29 15.51 -11.15
C ASP A 64 6.25 16.23 -12.01
N LEU A 65 5.11 15.58 -12.28
CA LEU A 65 4.00 16.19 -12.99
C LEU A 65 3.37 17.36 -12.20
N ALA A 66 3.22 17.22 -10.88
CA ALA A 66 2.70 18.29 -10.03
C ALA A 66 3.62 19.52 -10.01
N THR A 67 4.93 19.32 -10.06
CA THR A 67 5.92 20.42 -10.09
C THR A 67 6.00 21.11 -11.46
N THR A 68 5.84 20.36 -12.55
CA THR A 68 6.00 20.87 -13.92
C THR A 68 4.71 21.41 -14.53
N GLN A 69 3.57 20.78 -14.25
CA GLN A 69 2.26 21.08 -14.87
C GLN A 69 1.17 21.43 -13.85
N GLY A 70 1.49 21.39 -12.55
CA GLY A 70 0.56 21.71 -11.47
C GLY A 70 -0.19 20.49 -10.92
N ILE A 71 -0.72 20.64 -9.70
CA ILE A 71 -1.38 19.55 -8.97
C ILE A 71 -2.60 18.98 -9.70
N GLU A 72 -3.38 19.82 -10.39
CA GLU A 72 -4.57 19.37 -11.12
C GLU A 72 -4.20 18.37 -12.22
N ALA A 73 -3.13 18.64 -12.97
CA ALA A 73 -2.62 17.74 -14.00
C ALA A 73 -2.16 16.40 -13.40
N ALA A 74 -1.47 16.45 -12.26
CA ALA A 74 -1.02 15.26 -11.54
C ALA A 74 -2.18 14.38 -11.05
N LEU A 75 -3.17 14.97 -10.40
CA LEU A 75 -4.35 14.25 -9.92
C LEU A 75 -5.19 13.69 -11.07
N SER A 76 -5.34 14.46 -12.16
CA SER A 76 -6.05 14.01 -13.36
C SER A 76 -5.31 12.89 -14.10
N TRP A 77 -3.98 12.88 -14.06
CA TRP A 77 -3.17 11.78 -14.59
C TRP A 77 -3.35 10.52 -13.73
N LEU A 78 -3.23 10.62 -12.40
CA LEU A 78 -3.47 9.51 -11.48
C LEU A 78 -4.85 8.88 -11.70
N GLN A 79 -5.91 9.70 -11.79
CA GLN A 79 -7.29 9.23 -12.01
C GLN A 79 -7.49 8.46 -13.32
N ARG A 80 -6.67 8.72 -14.34
CA ARG A 80 -6.73 8.03 -15.64
C ARG A 80 -5.93 6.74 -15.68
N LEU A 81 -5.13 6.45 -14.66
CA LEU A 81 -4.39 5.20 -14.60
C LEU A 81 -5.37 4.02 -14.54
N PRO A 82 -5.13 2.97 -15.33
CA PRO A 82 -5.95 1.77 -15.28
C PRO A 82 -5.81 1.13 -13.89
N THR A 83 -6.95 0.78 -13.28
CA THR A 83 -6.96 -0.10 -12.12
C THR A 83 -6.86 -1.53 -12.65
N HIS A 84 -5.70 -2.14 -12.47
CA HIS A 84 -5.45 -3.52 -12.85
C HIS A 84 -6.24 -4.46 -11.93
N GLY A 85 -7.54 -4.65 -12.19
CA GLY A 85 -8.38 -5.40 -11.27
C GLY A 85 -9.84 -5.63 -11.67
N GLY A 86 -10.22 -5.58 -12.96
CA GLY A 86 -11.60 -5.89 -13.38
C GLY A 86 -12.70 -5.25 -12.50
N GLU A 87 -13.78 -5.97 -12.21
CA GLU A 87 -14.86 -5.53 -11.30
C GLU A 87 -14.45 -5.50 -9.80
N HIS A 88 -13.21 -5.86 -9.44
CA HIS A 88 -12.74 -6.05 -8.05
C HIS A 88 -11.51 -5.19 -7.69
N GLY A 89 -11.23 -4.12 -8.44
CA GLY A 89 -10.04 -3.26 -8.29
C GLY A 89 -10.04 -2.30 -7.08
N GLU A 90 -10.69 -2.70 -5.97
CA GLU A 90 -10.87 -1.86 -4.77
C GLU A 90 -9.53 -1.54 -4.09
N ARG A 91 -8.57 -2.48 -4.10
CA ARG A 91 -7.23 -2.27 -3.56
C ARG A 91 -6.44 -1.27 -4.41
N GLU A 92 -6.45 -1.41 -5.72
CA GLU A 92 -5.78 -0.50 -6.65
C GLU A 92 -6.40 0.90 -6.58
N HIS A 93 -7.72 0.98 -6.46
CA HIS A 93 -8.42 2.24 -6.22
C HIS A 93 -7.97 2.89 -4.91
N PHE A 94 -7.88 2.11 -3.82
CA PHE A 94 -7.41 2.58 -2.52
C PHE A 94 -5.98 3.13 -2.60
N LEU A 95 -5.05 2.38 -3.21
CA LEU A 95 -3.65 2.80 -3.36
C LEU A 95 -3.52 4.06 -4.23
N ARG A 96 -4.27 4.15 -5.33
CA ARG A 96 -4.32 5.37 -6.15
C ARG A 96 -4.74 6.58 -5.33
N GLN A 97 -5.83 6.45 -4.57
CA GLN A 97 -6.35 7.52 -3.73
C GLN A 97 -5.33 7.90 -2.63
N PHE A 98 -4.57 6.95 -2.12
CA PHE A 98 -3.51 7.21 -1.15
C PHE A 98 -2.33 7.98 -1.77
N VAL A 99 -1.90 7.60 -2.97
CA VAL A 99 -0.90 8.36 -3.74
C VAL A 99 -1.40 9.78 -4.04
N MET A 100 -2.66 9.95 -4.42
CA MET A 100 -3.27 11.28 -4.62
C MET A 100 -3.22 12.13 -3.35
N ALA A 101 -3.44 11.53 -2.17
CA ALA A 101 -3.34 12.24 -0.90
C ALA A 101 -1.91 12.72 -0.59
N ARG A 102 -0.92 11.86 -0.82
CA ARG A 102 0.52 12.18 -0.65
C ARG A 102 0.97 13.27 -1.63
N VAL A 103 0.52 13.21 -2.88
CA VAL A 103 0.73 14.26 -3.90
C VAL A 103 0.12 15.59 -3.46
N ALA A 104 -1.11 15.58 -2.97
CA ALA A 104 -1.77 16.79 -2.48
C ALA A 104 -1.06 17.40 -1.26
N GLU A 105 -0.60 16.58 -0.32
CA GLU A 105 0.13 17.05 0.85
C GLU A 105 1.45 17.71 0.45
N ARG A 106 2.26 17.05 -0.40
CA ARG A 106 3.55 17.58 -0.86
C ARG A 106 3.39 18.87 -1.67
N ALA A 107 2.32 18.97 -2.45
CA ALA A 107 1.94 20.16 -3.22
C ALA A 107 1.31 21.29 -2.37
N GLN A 108 1.38 21.22 -1.04
CA GLN A 108 0.84 22.24 -0.13
C GLN A 108 -0.67 22.48 -0.33
N ARG A 109 -1.42 21.38 -0.53
CA ARG A 109 -2.89 21.35 -0.55
C ARG A 109 -3.42 20.49 0.62
N PRO A 110 -3.20 20.94 1.88
CA PRO A 110 -3.49 20.13 3.07
C PRO A 110 -4.98 19.82 3.25
N ASP A 111 -5.89 20.69 2.81
CA ASP A 111 -7.32 20.41 2.92
C ASP A 111 -7.75 19.27 1.97
N THR A 112 -7.24 19.26 0.73
CA THR A 112 -7.45 18.16 -0.21
C THR A 112 -6.89 16.84 0.32
N ALA A 113 -5.65 16.87 0.83
CA ALA A 113 -5.02 15.69 1.44
C ALA A 113 -5.84 15.15 2.62
N LEU A 114 -6.36 16.04 3.49
CA LEU A 114 -7.17 15.65 4.63
C LEU A 114 -8.48 14.99 4.20
N HIS A 115 -9.17 15.54 3.19
CA HIS A 115 -10.41 14.93 2.69
C HIS A 115 -10.17 13.54 2.09
N LEU A 116 -9.08 13.37 1.32
CA LEU A 116 -8.70 12.07 0.76
C LEU A 116 -8.36 11.06 1.86
N LEU A 117 -7.52 11.44 2.83
CA LEU A 117 -7.11 10.58 3.94
C LEU A 117 -8.28 10.22 4.85
N ALA A 118 -9.21 11.14 5.12
CA ALA A 118 -10.42 10.85 5.89
C ALA A 118 -11.32 9.82 5.18
N SER A 119 -11.44 9.92 3.85
CA SER A 119 -12.18 8.92 3.07
C SER A 119 -11.48 7.56 3.06
N LEU A 120 -10.15 7.52 2.93
CA LEU A 120 -9.37 6.29 2.99
C LEU A 120 -9.47 5.63 4.37
N ASP A 121 -9.41 6.42 5.43
CA ASP A 121 -9.55 5.92 6.79
C ASP A 121 -10.94 5.30 7.05
N GLU A 122 -12.01 5.86 6.49
CA GLU A 122 -13.33 5.21 6.51
C GLU A 122 -13.34 3.89 5.73
N PHE A 123 -12.67 3.85 4.58
CA PHE A 123 -12.49 2.62 3.82
C PHE A 123 -11.73 1.56 4.62
N THR A 124 -10.67 1.95 5.36
CA THR A 124 -9.93 1.02 6.22
C THR A 124 -10.82 0.36 7.29
N ARG A 125 -11.78 1.11 7.85
CA ARG A 125 -12.76 0.58 8.80
C ARG A 125 -13.77 -0.33 8.11
N ARG A 126 -14.37 0.14 7.02
CA ARG A 126 -15.42 -0.57 6.28
C ARG A 126 -14.96 -1.95 5.81
N PHE A 127 -13.74 -2.04 5.30
CA PHE A 127 -13.18 -3.28 4.76
C PHE A 127 -12.29 -4.04 5.75
N GLN A 128 -12.23 -3.59 7.01
CA GLN A 128 -11.38 -4.18 8.05
C GLN A 128 -9.92 -4.34 7.59
N LEU A 129 -9.39 -3.32 6.91
CA LEU A 129 -8.06 -3.38 6.29
C LEU A 129 -6.96 -3.65 7.32
N ALA A 130 -7.15 -3.21 8.57
CA ALA A 130 -6.24 -3.51 9.68
C ALA A 130 -6.03 -5.02 9.92
N THR A 131 -6.98 -5.87 9.51
CA THR A 131 -6.86 -7.34 9.62
C THR A 131 -6.12 -7.96 8.44
N TRP A 132 -6.29 -7.41 7.24
CA TRP A 132 -5.78 -8.00 5.99
C TRP A 132 -4.47 -7.38 5.50
N GLU A 133 -4.30 -6.06 5.66
CA GLU A 133 -3.08 -5.31 5.34
C GLU A 133 -2.79 -4.28 6.46
N PRO A 134 -2.36 -4.76 7.65
CA PRO A 134 -2.13 -3.90 8.81
C PRO A 134 -1.12 -2.77 8.54
N SER A 135 -0.07 -3.05 7.76
CA SER A 135 0.93 -2.05 7.38
C SER A 135 0.33 -0.88 6.61
N LEU A 136 -0.52 -1.15 5.62
CA LEU A 136 -1.18 -0.13 4.80
C LEU A 136 -2.19 0.68 5.61
N ALA A 137 -3.00 0.00 6.44
CA ALA A 137 -3.93 0.67 7.34
C ALA A 137 -3.20 1.59 8.34
N PHE A 138 -2.05 1.15 8.85
CA PHE A 138 -1.20 1.95 9.74
C PHE A 138 -0.67 3.20 9.04
N GLU A 139 -0.15 3.08 7.81
CA GLU A 139 0.41 4.21 7.06
C GLU A 139 -0.62 5.31 6.78
N VAL A 140 -1.81 4.94 6.32
CA VAL A 140 -2.90 5.90 6.07
C VAL A 140 -3.30 6.64 7.35
N LYS A 141 -3.49 5.90 8.45
CA LYS A 141 -3.87 6.47 9.75
C LYS A 141 -2.77 7.36 10.33
N LEU A 142 -1.50 6.97 10.17
CA LEU A 142 -0.35 7.77 10.59
C LEU A 142 -0.27 9.09 9.83
N GLN A 143 -0.46 9.04 8.50
CA GLN A 143 -0.43 10.26 7.70
C GLN A 143 -1.59 11.19 8.05
N LEU A 144 -2.79 10.65 8.26
CA LEU A 144 -3.94 11.42 8.74
C LEU A 144 -3.68 12.04 10.11
N LEU A 145 -3.12 11.28 11.05
CA LEU A 145 -2.75 11.74 12.39
C LEU A 145 -1.78 12.92 12.32
N ASN A 146 -0.73 12.82 11.50
CA ASN A 146 0.26 13.89 11.33
C ASN A 146 -0.37 15.17 10.78
N LEU A 147 -1.26 15.04 9.79
CA LEU A 147 -1.95 16.19 9.21
C LEU A 147 -2.91 16.86 10.20
N LEU A 148 -3.60 16.08 11.05
CA LEU A 148 -4.45 16.61 12.12
C LEU A 148 -3.64 17.29 13.22
N LYS A 149 -2.48 16.74 13.60
CA LYS A 149 -1.54 17.37 14.54
C LYS A 149 -1.03 18.73 14.02
N ILE A 150 -0.87 18.88 12.70
CA ILE A 150 -0.56 20.19 12.11
C ILE A 150 -1.78 21.11 12.16
N ARG A 151 -2.98 20.60 11.81
CA ARG A 151 -4.22 21.38 11.75
C ARG A 151 -4.66 21.91 13.12
N VAL A 152 -4.50 21.14 14.20
CA VAL A 152 -4.91 21.55 15.55
C VAL A 152 -4.17 22.80 16.06
N ASN A 153 -2.99 23.07 15.50
CA ASN A 153 -2.18 24.24 15.84
C ASN A 153 -2.65 25.53 15.13
N ARG A 154 -3.59 25.45 14.19
CA ARG A 154 -4.16 26.65 13.53
C ARG A 154 -5.08 27.41 14.48
N LYS A 155 -5.14 28.74 14.33
CA LYS A 155 -5.89 29.63 15.24
C LYS A 155 -7.41 29.44 15.16
N ASP A 156 -7.90 29.07 13.99
CA ASP A 156 -9.31 28.87 13.63
C ASP A 156 -9.77 27.41 13.78
N ALA A 157 -8.90 26.52 14.28
CA ALA A 157 -9.20 25.11 14.42
C ALA A 157 -10.13 24.82 15.60
N ASP A 158 -11.10 23.94 15.39
CA ASP A 158 -11.88 23.34 16.48
C ASP A 158 -11.00 22.33 17.24
N LYS A 159 -10.29 22.83 18.24
CA LYS A 159 -9.29 22.06 18.99
C LYS A 159 -9.88 20.87 19.71
N THR A 160 -11.13 20.97 20.17
CA THR A 160 -11.77 19.91 20.95
C THR A 160 -12.07 18.71 20.07
N THR A 161 -12.68 18.92 18.90
CA THR A 161 -13.00 17.81 17.99
C THR A 161 -11.75 17.21 17.37
N LEU A 162 -10.74 18.03 17.05
CA LEU A 162 -9.46 17.55 16.53
C LEU A 162 -8.67 16.76 17.57
N ALA A 163 -8.63 17.19 18.83
CA ALA A 163 -7.97 16.46 19.91
C ALA A 163 -8.61 15.08 20.11
N ALA A 164 -9.95 15.01 20.19
CA ALA A 164 -10.65 13.74 20.30
C ALA A 164 -10.36 12.80 19.11
N ARG A 165 -10.24 13.36 17.89
CA ARG A 165 -9.89 12.57 16.71
C ARG A 165 -8.44 12.07 16.72
N ILE A 166 -7.51 12.91 17.16
CA ILE A 166 -6.09 12.58 17.33
C ILE A 166 -5.93 11.44 18.35
N ASP A 167 -6.63 11.51 19.48
CA ASP A 167 -6.60 10.47 20.51
C ASP A 167 -7.16 9.15 19.98
N ALA A 168 -8.29 9.20 19.27
CA ALA A 168 -8.88 8.00 18.65
C ALA A 168 -7.94 7.34 17.64
N LEU A 169 -7.30 8.11 16.74
CA LEU A 169 -6.34 7.57 15.78
C LEU A 169 -5.09 7.00 16.45
N THR A 170 -4.64 7.62 17.55
CA THR A 170 -3.50 7.11 18.33
C THR A 170 -3.83 5.75 18.96
N ALA A 171 -5.03 5.59 19.51
CA ALA A 171 -5.51 4.31 20.02
C ALA A 171 -5.65 3.26 18.90
N GLU A 172 -6.20 3.63 17.75
CA GLU A 172 -6.33 2.74 16.58
C GLU A 172 -4.96 2.27 16.08
N LEU A 173 -3.97 3.17 15.96
CA LEU A 173 -2.59 2.82 15.57
C LEU A 173 -1.93 1.90 16.59
N THR A 174 -2.13 2.16 17.89
CA THR A 174 -1.60 1.30 18.97
C THR A 174 -2.21 -0.10 18.93
N ALA A 175 -3.48 -0.23 18.54
CA ALA A 175 -4.13 -1.52 18.38
C ALA A 175 -3.62 -2.30 17.15
N ILE A 176 -3.19 -1.61 16.09
CA ILE A 176 -2.60 -2.24 14.90
C ILE A 176 -1.16 -2.69 15.19
N ASP A 177 -0.32 -1.79 15.71
CA ASP A 177 1.08 -2.07 16.01
C ASP A 177 1.55 -1.19 17.19
N PRO A 178 1.58 -1.75 18.42
CA PRO A 178 1.97 -0.99 19.61
C PRO A 178 3.46 -0.63 19.60
N ALA A 179 4.32 -1.44 18.98
CA ALA A 179 5.76 -1.15 18.92
C ALA A 179 6.04 0.05 18.01
N ARG A 180 5.42 0.09 16.83
CA ARG A 180 5.48 1.27 15.94
C ARG A 180 4.80 2.48 16.56
N ALA A 181 3.67 2.32 17.25
CA ALA A 181 2.96 3.43 17.88
C ALA A 181 3.79 4.12 18.98
N VAL A 182 4.47 3.34 19.84
CA VAL A 182 5.35 3.89 20.89
C VAL A 182 6.54 4.65 20.30
N ALA A 183 7.08 4.20 19.17
CA ALA A 183 8.19 4.89 18.49
C ALA A 183 7.78 6.27 17.89
N LEU A 184 6.48 6.56 17.80
CA LEU A 184 5.92 7.80 17.25
C LEU A 184 5.50 8.83 18.32
N ALA A 185 5.50 8.43 19.60
CA ALA A 185 5.12 9.26 20.75
C ALA A 185 6.30 10.13 21.22
#